data_AF-A0A6A3T462-F1
#
_entry.id   AF-A0A6A3T462-F1
#
_cell.length_a   1.000
_cell.length_b   1.000
_cell.length_c   1.000
_cell.angle_alpha   90.00
_cell.angle_beta   90.00
_cell.angle_gamma   90.00
#
_symmetry.space_group_name_H-M   'P 1'
#
loop_
_entity.id
_entity.type
_entity.pdbx_description
1 polymer ?
#
loop_
_entity_poly.entity_id
_entity_poly.type
_entity_poly.pdbx_seq_one_letter_code
_entity_poly.pdbx_strand_id
1 'polypeptide(L)'
;MLAVGAKRSKIYDYLLEHDQNVIKADVDIMVQDFASSVSSMDDNDTTAAEVGALAAADPENCVSIADPETGETGVISLSTAFMRNTFRRFWEVLLVDCTHKTNSF
;
A
#
# COMPACT_ATOMS: atom_id res chain seq x y z
N MET A 1 20.40 -2.68 1.99
CA MET A 1 19.58 -2.40 3.19
C MET A 1 20.12 -1.14 3.87
N LEU A 2 19.44 0.01 3.76
CA LEU A 2 19.83 1.22 4.50
C LEU A 2 19.66 0.95 6.00
N ALA A 3 20.67 1.29 6.81
CA ALA A 3 20.56 1.19 8.27
C ALA A 3 19.29 1.91 8.75
N VAL A 4 18.57 1.35 9.71
CA VAL A 4 17.29 1.90 10.22
C VAL A 4 17.40 3.38 10.63
N GLY A 5 18.56 3.80 11.13
CA GLY A 5 18.85 5.23 11.39
C GLY A 5 18.85 6.12 10.13
N ALA A 6 19.33 5.60 9.00
CA ALA A 6 19.33 6.31 7.72
C ALA A 6 17.92 6.41 7.10
N LYS A 7 17.04 5.41 7.34
CA LYS A 7 15.63 5.47 6.92
C LYS A 7 14.85 6.53 7.70
N ARG A 8 15.04 6.59 9.04
CA ARG A 8 14.37 7.57 9.92
C ARG A 8 14.80 9.01 9.63
N SER A 9 16.08 9.23 9.32
CA SER A 9 16.55 10.57 8.94
C SER A 9 15.92 11.07 7.64
N LYS A 10 15.72 10.20 6.63
CA LYS A 10 15.05 10.58 5.37
C LYS A 10 13.58 10.97 5.54
N ILE A 11 12.86 10.33 6.45
CA ILE A 11 11.45 10.67 6.74
C ILE A 11 11.39 12.05 7.42
N TYR A 12 12.29 12.31 8.36
CA TYR A 12 12.40 13.61 9.00
C TYR A 12 12.73 14.72 7.98
N ASP A 13 13.73 14.48 7.11
CA ASP A 13 14.14 15.44 6.08
C ASP A 13 12.98 15.74 5.11
N TYR A 14 12.22 14.72 4.68
CA TYR A 14 11.02 14.89 3.84
C TYR A 14 9.93 15.73 4.52
N LEU A 15 9.63 15.46 5.79
CA LEU A 15 8.60 16.21 6.52
C LEU A 15 9.01 17.68 6.71
N LEU A 16 10.29 17.94 6.94
CA LEU A 16 10.84 19.29 7.03
C LEU A 16 10.78 20.03 5.69
N GLU A 17 11.10 19.35 4.57
CA GLU A 17 10.98 19.88 3.21
C GLU A 17 9.54 20.21 2.80
N HIS A 18 8.55 19.56 3.44
CA HIS A 18 7.13 19.76 3.22
C HIS A 18 6.46 20.64 4.31
N ASP A 19 7.23 21.51 4.96
CA ASP A 19 6.78 22.48 5.98
C ASP A 19 6.01 21.86 7.16
N GLN A 20 6.26 20.59 7.48
CA GLN A 20 5.71 19.96 8.67
C GLN A 20 6.59 20.30 9.87
N ASN A 21 5.98 20.88 10.90
CA ASN A 21 6.69 21.28 12.12
C ASN A 21 6.84 20.09 13.08
N VAL A 22 7.59 19.07 12.67
CA VAL A 22 7.85 17.85 13.46
C VAL A 22 9.26 17.89 14.03
N ILE A 23 9.45 17.36 15.24
CA ILE A 23 10.79 17.14 15.79
C ILE A 23 11.24 15.70 15.53
N LYS A 24 12.54 15.48 15.41
CA LYS A 24 13.11 14.16 15.07
C LYS A 24 12.68 13.05 16.03
N ALA A 25 12.50 13.39 17.31
CA ALA A 25 12.00 12.47 18.33
C ALA A 25 10.57 11.98 18.02
N ASP A 26 9.70 12.84 17.50
CA ASP A 26 8.33 12.45 17.15
C ASP A 26 8.32 11.47 15.98
N VAL A 27 9.19 11.68 14.99
CA VAL A 27 9.37 10.76 13.87
C VAL A 27 9.95 9.42 14.34
N ASP A 28 10.90 9.45 15.27
CA ASP A 28 11.45 8.24 15.87
C ASP A 28 10.39 7.44 16.64
N ILE A 29 9.55 8.11 17.44
CA ILE A 29 8.43 7.49 18.17
C ILE A 29 7.39 6.93 17.20
N MET A 30 6.98 7.69 16.18
CA MET A 30 6.01 7.25 15.18
C MET A 30 6.49 6.01 14.42
N VAL A 31 7.76 5.98 14.02
CA VAL A 31 8.35 4.82 13.33
C VAL A 31 8.48 3.63 14.29
N GLN A 32 8.80 3.88 15.56
CA GLN A 32 8.90 2.84 16.58
C GLN A 32 7.53 2.25 16.93
N ASP A 33 6.50 3.07 17.06
CA ASP A 33 5.12 2.65 17.31
C ASP A 33 4.58 1.85 16.11
N PHE A 34 4.85 2.29 14.88
CA PHE A 34 4.51 1.53 13.68
C PHE A 34 5.25 0.19 13.63
N ALA A 35 6.56 0.17 13.87
CA ALA A 35 7.33 -1.08 13.90
C ALA A 35 6.85 -2.03 15.01
N SER A 36 6.41 -1.48 16.15
CA SER A 36 5.86 -2.25 17.27
C SER A 36 4.43 -2.72 17.00
N SER A 37 3.62 -1.97 16.24
CA SER A 37 2.28 -2.42 15.83
C SER A 37 2.35 -3.50 14.75
N VAL A 38 3.44 -3.52 13.98
CA VAL A 38 3.71 -4.51 12.92
C VAL A 38 4.46 -5.74 13.45
N SER A 39 4.86 -5.77 14.73
CA SER A 39 5.78 -6.79 15.27
C SER A 39 5.22 -8.20 15.42
N SER A 40 4.06 -8.54 14.84
CA SER A 40 3.54 -9.91 14.84
C SER A 40 2.73 -10.32 13.62
N MET A 41 2.83 -9.63 12.48
CA MET A 41 2.19 -10.07 11.24
C MET A 41 3.24 -10.38 10.17
N ASP A 42 4.25 -11.19 10.51
CA ASP A 42 4.92 -11.99 9.48
C ASP A 42 4.03 -13.20 9.15
N ASP A 43 2.86 -12.89 8.60
CA ASP A 43 1.92 -13.87 8.10
C ASP A 43 1.91 -13.83 6.57
N ASN A 44 3.13 -13.74 6.01
CA ASN A 44 3.34 -13.75 4.58
C ASN A 44 2.77 -15.04 3.95
N ASP A 45 2.80 -16.15 4.70
CA ASP A 45 2.24 -17.43 4.26
C ASP A 45 0.70 -17.40 4.21
N THR A 46 0.00 -16.88 5.24
CA THR A 46 -1.46 -16.69 5.15
C THR A 46 -1.82 -15.66 4.10
N THR A 47 -1.05 -14.58 3.97
CA THR A 47 -1.28 -13.56 2.93
C THR A 47 -1.15 -14.18 1.54
N ALA A 48 -0.15 -15.02 1.31
CA ALA A 48 0.02 -15.76 0.06
C ALA A 48 -1.11 -16.76 -0.18
N ALA A 49 -1.59 -17.44 0.88
CA ALA A 49 -2.72 -18.36 0.80
C ALA A 49 -4.03 -17.64 0.44
N GLU A 50 -4.32 -16.50 1.06
CA GLU A 50 -5.51 -15.67 0.76
C GLU A 50 -5.44 -15.10 -0.66
N VAL A 51 -4.27 -14.63 -1.10
CA VAL A 51 -4.03 -14.19 -2.48
C VAL A 51 -4.24 -15.35 -3.47
N GLY A 52 -3.72 -16.53 -3.17
CA GLY A 52 -3.92 -17.73 -3.98
C GLY A 52 -5.39 -18.15 -4.05
N ALA A 53 -6.10 -18.09 -2.93
CA ALA A 53 -7.53 -18.37 -2.86
C ALA A 53 -8.36 -17.39 -3.69
N LEU A 54 -8.01 -16.09 -3.64
CA LEU A 54 -8.65 -15.07 -4.47
C LEU A 54 -8.42 -15.32 -5.96
N ALA A 55 -7.20 -15.67 -6.37
CA ALA A 55 -6.90 -16.01 -7.76
C ALA A 55 -7.64 -17.27 -8.23
N ALA A 56 -7.81 -18.28 -7.35
CA ALA A 56 -8.51 -19.53 -7.66
C ALA A 56 -10.04 -19.41 -7.65
N ALA A 57 -10.60 -18.40 -6.98
CA ALA A 57 -12.03 -18.23 -6.84
C ALA A 57 -12.76 -17.94 -8.17
N ASP A 58 -12.08 -17.29 -9.12
CA ASP A 58 -12.62 -17.02 -10.45
C ASP A 58 -11.46 -16.90 -11.48
N PRO A 59 -11.51 -17.61 -12.63
CA PRO A 59 -10.49 -17.49 -13.69
C PRO A 59 -10.28 -16.08 -14.23
N GLU A 60 -11.26 -15.18 -14.08
CA GLU A 60 -11.17 -13.78 -14.48
C GLU A 60 -10.62 -12.85 -13.38
N ASN A 61 -10.36 -13.36 -12.17
CA ASN A 61 -9.60 -12.63 -11.16
C ASN A 61 -8.13 -12.55 -11.61
N CYS A 62 -7.52 -11.38 -11.45
CA CYS A 62 -6.10 -11.19 -11.71
C CYS A 62 -5.41 -10.72 -10.44
N VAL A 63 -4.39 -11.45 -10.03
CA VAL A 63 -3.51 -11.11 -8.91
C VAL A 63 -2.07 -11.14 -9.39
N SER A 64 -1.30 -10.10 -9.08
CA SER A 64 0.14 -10.06 -9.30
C SER A 64 0.86 -9.51 -8.09
N ILE A 65 1.92 -10.19 -7.66
CA ILE A 65 2.82 -9.73 -6.61
C ILE A 65 4.13 -9.32 -7.28
N ALA A 66 4.52 -8.07 -7.11
CA ALA A 66 5.80 -7.56 -7.56
C ALA A 66 6.74 -7.46 -6.37
N ASP A 67 7.62 -8.46 -6.22
CA ASP A 67 8.65 -8.47 -5.19
C ASP A 67 9.89 -7.73 -5.68
N PRO A 68 10.25 -6.57 -5.11
CA PRO A 68 11.47 -5.88 -5.47
C PRO A 68 12.69 -6.65 -4.95
N GLU A 69 13.77 -6.71 -5.73
CA GLU A 69 15.03 -7.41 -5.38
C GLU A 69 15.66 -6.92 -4.05
N THR A 70 15.21 -5.77 -3.54
CA THR A 70 15.65 -5.17 -2.27
C THR A 70 15.00 -5.76 -1.01
N GLY A 71 14.03 -6.68 -1.14
CA GLY A 71 13.37 -7.32 0.01
C GLY A 71 12.49 -6.37 0.82
N GLU A 72 12.05 -5.27 0.23
CA GLU A 72 11.04 -4.36 0.79
C GLU A 72 9.65 -4.81 0.36
N THR A 73 8.61 -4.44 1.13
CA THR A 73 7.21 -4.83 0.91
C THR A 73 6.83 -4.76 -0.57
N GLY A 74 6.59 -5.92 -1.18
CA GLY A 74 6.19 -6.03 -2.58
C GLY A 74 4.85 -5.37 -2.85
N VAL A 75 4.67 -4.84 -4.05
CA VAL A 75 3.38 -4.28 -4.47
C VAL A 75 2.46 -5.43 -4.87
N ILE A 76 1.32 -5.56 -4.19
CA ILE A 76 0.27 -6.52 -4.55
C ILE A 76 -0.80 -5.77 -5.35
N SER A 77 -1.06 -6.23 -6.58
CA SER A 77 -2.15 -5.73 -7.42
C SER A 77 -3.21 -6.82 -7.55
N LEU A 78 -4.46 -6.48 -7.23
CA LEU A 78 -5.62 -7.38 -7.21
C LEU A 78 -6.75 -6.76 -8.05
N SER A 79 -7.38 -7.56 -8.91
CA SER A 79 -8.61 -7.17 -9.59
C SER A 79 -9.55 -8.37 -9.70
N THR A 80 -10.79 -8.20 -9.25
CA THR A 80 -11.79 -9.27 -9.33
C THR A 80 -12.50 -9.26 -10.69
N ALA A 81 -13.05 -10.39 -11.08
CA ALA A 81 -13.92 -10.54 -12.23
C ALA A 81 -15.09 -9.53 -12.18
N PHE A 82 -15.66 -9.33 -11.00
CA PHE A 82 -16.71 -8.35 -10.76
C PHE A 82 -16.24 -6.91 -11.04
N MET A 83 -15.08 -6.50 -10.53
CA MET A 83 -14.53 -5.16 -10.79
C MET A 83 -14.29 -4.94 -12.28
N ARG A 84 -13.68 -5.93 -12.96
CA ARG A 84 -13.39 -5.87 -14.39
C ARG A 84 -14.65 -5.85 -15.23
N ASN A 85 -15.67 -6.63 -14.89
CA ASN A 85 -16.94 -6.66 -15.60
C ASN A 85 -17.74 -5.36 -15.39
N THR A 86 -17.75 -4.84 -14.16
CA THR A 86 -18.39 -3.55 -13.84
C THR A 86 -17.71 -2.40 -14.58
N PHE A 87 -16.37 -2.38 -14.61
CA PHE A 87 -15.63 -1.40 -15.41
C PHE A 87 -15.95 -1.54 -16.90
N ARG A 88 -15.90 -2.74 -17.48
CA ARG A 88 -16.26 -2.95 -18.89
C ARG A 88 -17.67 -2.48 -19.23
N ARG A 89 -18.62 -2.67 -18.31
CA ARG A 89 -20.04 -2.35 -18.53
C ARG A 89 -20.39 -0.89 -18.26
N PHE A 90 -19.73 -0.26 -17.28
CA PHE A 90 -20.08 1.06 -16.77
C PHE A 90 -18.85 1.98 -16.64
N TRP A 91 -17.89 1.86 -17.55
CA TRP A 91 -16.65 2.65 -17.54
C TRP A 91 -16.94 4.17 -17.50
N GLU A 92 -18.00 4.62 -18.18
CA GLU A 92 -18.42 6.03 -18.22
C GLU A 92 -18.87 6.55 -16.85
N VAL A 93 -19.57 5.74 -16.05
CA VAL A 93 -20.06 6.14 -14.71
C VAL A 93 -18.91 6.23 -13.72
N LEU A 94 -17.96 5.30 -13.79
CA LEU A 94 -16.78 5.26 -12.94
C LEU A 94 -15.81 6.42 -13.23
N LEU A 95 -15.64 6.81 -14.51
CA LEU A 95 -14.75 7.91 -14.87
C LEU A 95 -15.36 9.29 -14.60
N VAL A 96 -16.69 9.45 -14.70
CA VAL A 96 -17.37 10.72 -14.41
C VAL A 96 -17.15 11.16 -12.96
N ASP A 97 -17.11 10.22 -12.01
CA ASP A 97 -16.86 10.52 -10.58
C ASP A 97 -15.41 10.98 -10.32
N CYS A 98 -14.43 10.45 -11.06
CA CYS A 98 -13.02 10.88 -10.94
C CYS A 98 -12.74 12.27 -11.53
N THR A 99 -13.58 12.76 -12.44
CA THR A 99 -13.43 14.09 -13.05
C THR A 99 -14.12 15.21 -12.28
N HIS A 100 -14.97 14.89 -11.31
CA HIS A 100 -15.60 15.90 -10.47
C HIS A 100 -14.73 16.21 -9.24
N LYS A 101 -14.25 17.44 -9.23
CA LYS A 101 -13.45 18.09 -8.19
C LYS A 101 -14.27 18.26 -6.90
N THR A 102 -14.65 17.15 -6.27
CA THR A 102 -15.51 17.09 -5.06
C THR A 102 -14.96 16.11 -4.04
N ASN A 103 -13.65 16.16 -3.78
CA ASN A 103 -13.10 15.71 -2.51
C ASN A 103 -12.21 16.80 -1.93
N SER A 104 -12.87 17.88 -1.50
CA SER A 104 -12.34 18.88 -0.58
C SER A 104 -13.39 19.08 0.50
N PHE A 105 -13.26 18.36 1.59
CA PHE A 105 -13.72 18.76 2.91
C PHE A 105 -12.51 18.73 3.84
#